data_AF-A0A8X6LF75-F1
#
_entry.id   AF-A0A8X6LF75-F1
#
_cell.length_a   1.000
_cell.length_b   1.000
_cell.length_c   1.000
_cell.angle_alpha   90.00
_cell.angle_beta   90.00
_cell.angle_gamma   90.00
#
_symmetry.space_group_name_H-M   'P 1'
#
loop_
_entity.id
_entity.type
_entity.pdbx_description
1 polymer ?
#
loop_
_entity_poly.entity_id
_entity_poly.type
_entity_poly.pdbx_seq_one_letter_code
_entity_poly.pdbx_strand_id
1 'polypeptide(L)'
;MSQQAYYCDSIRFVKRCIEKFHWKDLSEDVVMDIGCGDELNCCKAILKRFPNVRALIAVDKESTVFQTAKFRHRRIEFCVGDIEERFVDVLLVLIDSSVTTGRLAVYFNGYKFRDFFFLPNNLTQIL
;
A
#
# COMPACT_ATOMS: atom_id res chain seq x y z
N MET A 1 7.52 20.03 4.24
CA MET A 1 6.18 19.95 3.59
C MET A 1 5.12 19.81 4.67
N SER A 2 3.92 20.38 4.50
CA SER A 2 2.84 20.25 5.48
C SER A 2 2.13 18.89 5.38
N GLN A 3 1.53 18.41 6.47
CA GLN A 3 0.77 17.14 6.50
C GLN A 3 -0.34 17.10 5.43
N GLN A 4 -0.97 18.24 5.17
CA GLN A 4 -2.01 18.36 4.15
C GLN A 4 -1.47 18.14 2.74
N ALA A 5 -0.23 18.55 2.45
CA ALA A 5 0.40 18.30 1.16
C ALA A 5 0.65 16.80 0.93
N TYR A 6 1.17 16.09 1.96
CA TYR A 6 1.39 14.65 1.90
C TYR A 6 0.09 13.87 1.65
N TYR A 7 -1.01 14.22 2.33
CA TYR A 7 -2.30 13.57 2.11
C TYR A 7 -2.82 13.75 0.67
N CYS A 8 -2.70 14.96 0.12
CA CYS A 8 -3.06 15.23 -1.28
C CYS A 8 -2.22 14.39 -2.26
N ASP A 9 -0.94 14.21 -1.98
CA ASP A 9 -0.05 13.39 -2.81
C ASP A 9 -0.40 11.89 -2.71
N SER A 10 -0.72 11.36 -1.53
CA SER A 10 -1.19 9.98 -1.37
C SER A 10 -2.49 9.70 -2.13
N ILE A 11 -3.46 10.64 -2.10
CA ILE A 11 -4.69 10.52 -2.90
C ILE A 11 -4.37 10.47 -4.39
N ARG A 12 -3.49 11.37 -4.85
CA ARG A 12 -3.07 11.43 -6.25
C ARG A 12 -2.36 10.15 -6.67
N PHE A 13 -1.53 9.59 -5.81
CA PHE A 13 -0.85 8.33 -6.02
C PHE A 13 -1.83 7.16 -6.16
N VAL A 14 -2.76 7.00 -5.21
CA VAL A 14 -3.80 5.96 -5.27
C VAL A 14 -4.64 6.09 -6.53
N LYS A 15 -5.04 7.31 -6.91
CA LYS A 15 -5.78 7.55 -8.16
C LYS A 15 -5.02 7.06 -9.39
N ARG A 16 -3.71 7.32 -9.48
CA ARG A 16 -2.89 6.84 -10.59
C ARG A 16 -2.75 5.31 -10.58
N CYS A 17 -2.66 4.68 -9.42
CA CYS A 17 -2.64 3.21 -9.31
C CYS A 17 -3.94 2.61 -9.85
N ILE A 18 -5.09 3.19 -9.47
CA ILE A 18 -6.41 2.77 -9.97
C ILE A 18 -6.47 2.87 -11.49
N GLU A 19 -6.03 3.99 -12.07
CA GLU A 19 -6.02 4.21 -13.51
C GLU A 19 -5.08 3.24 -14.24
N LYS A 20 -3.85 3.06 -13.72
CA LYS A 20 -2.80 2.25 -14.33
C LYS A 20 -3.11 0.76 -14.29
N PHE A 21 -3.63 0.27 -13.17
CA PHE A 21 -3.91 -1.16 -12.97
C PHE A 21 -5.38 -1.50 -13.19
N HIS A 22 -6.20 -0.54 -13.58
CA HIS A 22 -7.64 -0.72 -13.82
C HIS A 22 -8.37 -1.34 -12.62
N TRP A 23 -8.06 -0.88 -11.39
CA TRP A 23 -8.76 -1.35 -10.19
C TRP A 23 -10.24 -0.96 -10.24
N LYS A 24 -11.14 -1.93 -10.10
CA LYS A 24 -12.59 -1.73 -10.19
C LYS A 24 -13.32 -2.18 -8.94
N ASP A 25 -13.06 -3.41 -8.52
CA ASP A 25 -13.52 -4.00 -7.28
C ASP A 25 -12.31 -4.63 -6.59
N LEU A 26 -12.18 -4.39 -5.29
CA LEU A 26 -11.10 -4.94 -4.46
C LEU A 26 -11.65 -5.87 -3.37
N SER A 27 -12.92 -6.28 -3.45
CA SER A 27 -13.62 -7.05 -2.43
C SER A 27 -12.94 -8.35 -2.03
N GLU A 28 -12.19 -8.95 -2.97
CA GLU A 28 -11.41 -10.17 -2.78
C GLU A 28 -9.90 -9.94 -2.73
N ASP A 29 -9.44 -8.68 -2.84
CA ASP A 29 -8.04 -8.29 -2.99
C ASP A 29 -7.43 -7.75 -1.70
N VAL A 30 -6.16 -8.09 -1.48
CA VAL A 30 -5.35 -7.53 -0.40
C VAL A 30 -4.43 -6.46 -0.96
N VAL A 31 -4.39 -5.27 -0.33
CA VAL A 31 -3.47 -4.20 -0.71
C VAL A 31 -2.49 -3.91 0.42
N MET A 32 -1.21 -3.99 0.13
CA MET A 32 -0.13 -3.67 1.06
C MET A 32 0.32 -2.22 0.83
N ASP A 33 0.37 -1.42 1.89
CA ASP A 33 0.87 -0.04 1.94
C ASP A 33 2.19 -0.04 2.71
N ILE A 34 3.30 -0.10 1.98
CA ILE A 34 4.66 -0.13 2.53
C ILE A 34 5.19 1.29 2.64
N GLY A 35 5.82 1.60 3.77
CA GLY A 35 6.15 2.99 4.14
C GLY A 35 4.88 3.77 4.47
N CYS A 36 3.93 3.13 5.16
CA CYS A 36 2.59 3.69 5.36
C CYS A 36 2.58 4.96 6.23
N GLY A 37 3.60 5.14 7.07
CA GLY A 37 3.66 6.22 8.06
C GLY A 37 2.52 6.15 9.08
N ASP A 38 2.51 7.09 10.02
CA ASP A 38 1.55 7.15 11.14
C ASP A 38 0.18 7.68 10.72
N GLU A 39 0.15 8.45 9.63
CA GLU A 39 -1.08 9.02 9.09
C GLU A 39 -1.84 8.07 8.16
N LEU A 40 -1.25 6.95 7.69
CA LEU A 40 -1.94 5.92 6.89
C LEU A 40 -2.71 6.51 5.69
N ASN A 41 -2.13 7.50 5.01
CA ASN A 41 -2.83 8.32 4.02
C ASN A 41 -3.29 7.50 2.81
N CYS A 42 -2.46 6.56 2.34
CA CYS A 42 -2.82 5.66 1.24
C CYS A 42 -3.91 4.67 1.67
N CYS A 43 -3.81 4.03 2.84
CA CYS A 43 -4.88 3.20 3.38
C CYS A 43 -6.22 3.94 3.48
N LYS A 44 -6.23 5.18 4.00
CA LYS A 44 -7.43 6.04 4.08
C LYS A 44 -8.03 6.29 2.70
N ALA A 45 -7.19 6.62 1.71
CA ALA A 45 -7.62 6.86 0.34
C ALA A 45 -8.20 5.59 -0.33
N ILE A 46 -7.60 4.42 -0.09
CA ILE A 46 -8.10 3.14 -0.60
C ILE A 46 -9.44 2.79 0.04
N LEU A 47 -9.58 2.86 1.37
CA LEU A 47 -10.85 2.58 2.06
C LEU A 47 -11.98 3.50 1.61
N LYS A 48 -11.68 4.78 1.39
CA LYS A 48 -12.67 5.73 0.88
C LYS A 48 -13.18 5.35 -0.52
N ARG A 49 -12.32 4.79 -1.36
CA ARG A 49 -12.65 4.46 -2.76
C ARG A 49 -13.18 3.03 -2.94
N PHE A 50 -12.71 2.10 -2.12
CA PHE A 50 -13.03 0.67 -2.11
C PHE A 50 -13.36 0.24 -0.67
N PRO A 51 -14.54 0.61 -0.14
CA PRO A 51 -14.92 0.33 1.25
C PRO A 51 -15.02 -1.17 1.57
N ASN A 52 -15.18 -1.99 0.52
CA ASN A 52 -15.30 -3.43 0.62
C ASN A 52 -13.97 -4.17 0.42
N VAL A 53 -12.84 -3.49 0.25
CA VAL A 53 -11.51 -4.13 0.08
C VAL A 53 -11.31 -5.26 1.08
N ARG A 54 -10.80 -6.42 0.66
CA ARG A 54 -10.70 -7.60 1.54
C ARG A 54 -9.89 -7.26 2.79
N ALA A 55 -8.66 -6.80 2.59
CA ALA A 55 -7.76 -6.35 3.64
C ALA A 55 -6.75 -5.32 3.13
N LEU A 56 -6.23 -4.52 4.05
CA LEU A 56 -5.10 -3.64 3.87
C LEU A 56 -4.00 -4.03 4.85
N ILE A 57 -2.76 -4.13 4.37
CA ILE A 57 -1.60 -4.42 5.21
C ILE A 57 -0.73 -3.16 5.23
N ALA A 58 -0.70 -2.47 6.36
CA ALA A 58 0.15 -1.30 6.58
C ALA A 58 1.52 -1.77 7.08
N VAL A 59 2.56 -1.59 6.26
CA VAL A 59 3.93 -2.00 6.56
C VAL A 59 4.79 -0.77 6.80
N ASP A 60 5.50 -0.75 7.91
CA ASP A 60 6.48 0.28 8.24
C ASP A 60 7.65 -0.34 9.00
N LYS A 61 8.83 0.27 8.88
CA LYS A 61 10.05 -0.23 9.53
C LYS A 61 10.02 0.01 11.04
N GLU A 62 9.34 1.06 11.49
CA GLU A 62 9.29 1.43 12.91
C GLU A 62 7.96 1.03 13.55
N SER A 63 8.00 0.17 14.56
CA SER A 63 6.78 -0.21 15.30
C SER A 63 6.10 0.96 16.02
N THR A 64 6.84 2.04 16.30
CA THR A 64 6.35 3.28 16.93
C THR A 64 5.28 3.95 16.07
N VAL A 65 5.37 3.83 14.74
CA VAL A 65 4.39 4.34 13.77
C VAL A 65 2.98 3.81 14.07
N PHE A 66 2.85 2.54 14.45
CA PHE A 66 1.56 1.93 14.75
C PHE A 66 1.01 2.28 16.12
N GLN A 67 1.88 2.68 17.05
CA GLN A 67 1.50 3.15 18.37
C GLN A 67 0.93 4.56 18.30
N THR A 68 1.48 5.40 17.42
CA THR A 68 1.06 6.79 17.23
C THR A 68 -0.03 6.97 16.18
N ALA A 69 -0.33 5.93 15.39
CA ALA A 69 -1.37 5.97 14.37
C ALA A 69 -2.75 6.35 14.94
N LYS A 70 -3.24 7.52 14.53
CA LYS A 70 -4.54 8.06 14.97
C LYS A 70 -5.73 7.40 14.29
N PHE A 71 -5.48 6.70 13.18
CA PHE A 71 -6.51 6.04 12.39
C PHE A 71 -6.44 4.53 12.56
N ARG A 72 -7.57 3.91 12.94
CA ARG A 72 -7.72 2.46 13.02
C ARG A 72 -8.96 2.02 12.28
N HIS A 73 -8.84 0.92 11.55
CA HIS A 73 -9.95 0.34 10.81
C HIS A 73 -9.82 -1.18 10.85
N ARG A 74 -10.95 -1.90 10.99
CA ARG A 74 -10.98 -3.36 11.13
C ARG A 74 -10.39 -4.15 9.94
N ARG A 75 -10.21 -3.48 8.81
CA ARG A 75 -9.62 -4.05 7.58
C ARG A 75 -8.14 -3.74 7.43
N ILE A 76 -7.54 -2.98 8.36
CA ILE A 76 -6.12 -2.65 8.33
C ILE A 76 -5.41 -3.54 9.34
N GLU A 77 -4.45 -4.30 8.86
CA GLU A 77 -3.49 -5.06 9.64
C GLU A 77 -2.15 -4.31 9.63
N PHE A 78 -1.47 -4.25 10.78
CA PHE A 78 -0.19 -3.58 10.92
C PHE A 78 0.94 -4.60 10.93
N CYS A 79 1.98 -4.37 10.14
CA CYS A 79 3.12 -5.25 10.03
C CYS A 79 4.42 -4.44 10.14
N VAL A 80 5.33 -4.86 11.02
CA VAL A 80 6.67 -4.26 11.09
C VAL A 80 7.53 -4.96 10.05
N GLY A 81 8.10 -4.22 9.11
CA GLY A 81 8.96 -4.76 8.07
C GLY A 81 9.91 -3.71 7.52
N ASP A 82 11.19 -4.06 7.39
CA ASP A 82 12.23 -3.19 6.84
C ASP A 82 12.47 -3.56 5.37
N ILE A 83 12.15 -2.63 4.47
CA ILE A 83 12.25 -2.81 3.02
C ILE A 83 13.36 -1.89 2.44
N GLU A 84 14.21 -1.32 3.31
CA GLU A 84 15.22 -0.32 2.96
C GLU A 84 16.40 -0.83 2.13
N GLU A 85 16.56 -2.15 1.90
CA GLU A 85 17.59 -2.63 0.97
C GLU A 85 17.41 -2.10 -0.46
N ARG A 86 16.24 -1.50 -0.81
CA ARG A 86 16.01 -0.90 -2.14
C ARG A 86 15.12 0.35 -2.14
N PHE A 87 15.58 1.51 -1.65
CA PHE A 87 15.13 2.87 -2.07
C PHE A 87 13.62 3.07 -2.41
N VAL A 88 12.68 2.84 -1.48
CA VAL A 88 11.25 3.12 -1.74
C VAL A 88 10.62 3.98 -0.65
N ASP A 89 9.96 5.09 -1.04
CA ASP A 89 9.29 5.99 -0.09
C ASP A 89 7.86 5.52 0.24
N VAL A 90 7.12 5.02 -0.75
CA VAL A 90 5.83 4.33 -0.54
C VAL A 90 5.66 3.23 -1.60
N LEU A 91 5.23 2.05 -1.20
CA LEU A 91 5.04 0.92 -2.11
C LEU A 91 3.65 0.28 -1.91
N LEU A 92 2.84 0.30 -2.97
CA LEU A 92 1.54 -0.38 -2.99
C LEU A 92 1.67 -1.72 -3.72
N VAL A 93 1.41 -2.81 -3.01
CA VAL A 93 1.33 -4.16 -3.60
C VAL A 93 -0.14 -4.57 -3.62
N LEU A 94 -0.72 -4.82 -4.78
CA LEU A 94 -2.00 -5.52 -4.88
C LEU A 94 -1.74 -7.02 -5.08
N ILE A 95 -2.33 -7.85 -4.23
CA ILE A 95 -2.28 -9.30 -4.32
C ILE A 95 -3.69 -9.77 -4.69
N ASP A 96 -3.85 -10.23 -5.93
CA ASP A 96 -5.09 -10.83 -6.43
C ASP A 96 -5.21 -12.27 -5.89
N SER A 97 -6.36 -12.58 -5.29
CA SER A 97 -6.61 -13.89 -4.69
C SER A 97 -6.89 -14.99 -5.72
N SER A 98 -7.12 -14.64 -6.99
CA SER A 98 -7.53 -15.58 -8.03
C SER A 98 -6.37 -16.27 -8.75
N VAL A 99 -5.16 -15.70 -8.87
CA VAL A 99 -3.98 -16.38 -9.43
C VAL A 99 -2.67 -15.61 -9.16
N THR A 100 -1.59 -16.33 -8.80
CA THR A 100 -0.13 -16.16 -9.03
C THR A 100 0.51 -14.83 -9.50
N THR A 101 -0.13 -13.68 -9.31
CA THR A 101 0.34 -12.39 -9.83
C THR A 101 0.02 -11.26 -8.85
N GLY A 102 1.06 -10.72 -8.22
CA GLY A 102 0.98 -9.40 -7.58
C GLY A 102 1.07 -8.28 -8.63
N ARG A 103 0.58 -7.08 -8.32
CA ARG A 103 0.87 -5.85 -9.07
C ARG A 103 1.51 -4.84 -8.14
N LEU A 104 2.58 -4.20 -8.58
CA LEU A 104 3.40 -3.34 -7.73
C LEU A 104 3.39 -1.89 -8.23
N ALA A 105 3.05 -0.95 -7.36
CA ALA A 105 3.20 0.47 -7.60
C ALA A 105 4.22 1.05 -6.63
N VAL A 106 5.26 1.68 -7.16
CA VAL A 106 6.33 2.30 -6.38
C VAL A 106 6.22 3.83 -6.49
N TYR A 107 6.34 4.52 -5.36
CA TYR A 107 6.51 5.97 -5.27
C TYR A 107 7.94 6.31 -4.82
N PHE A 108 8.68 7.10 -5.62
CA PHE A 108 9.99 7.64 -5.24
C PHE A 108 10.33 8.91 -6.02
N ASN A 109 10.36 10.08 -5.37
CA ASN A 109 10.76 11.38 -5.96
C ASN A 109 10.23 11.61 -7.41
N GLY A 110 9.00 11.15 -7.67
CA GLY A 110 8.48 10.88 -9.00
C GLY A 110 7.74 9.54 -9.06
N TYR A 111 6.70 9.46 -9.88
CA TYR A 111 5.88 8.24 -9.98
C TYR A 111 6.55 7.26 -10.94
N LYS A 112 6.98 6.09 -10.47
CA LYS A 112 7.52 5.01 -11.32
C LYS A 112 6.71 3.74 -11.13
N PHE A 113 6.01 3.34 -12.18
CA PHE A 113 5.29 2.07 -12.21
C PHE A 113 6.23 0.97 -12.70
N ARG A 114 6.23 -0.18 -12.03
CA ARG A 114 6.88 -1.40 -12.50
C ARG A 114 5.94 -2.57 -12.25
N ASP A 115 5.57 -3.26 -13.31
CA ASP A 115 4.82 -4.50 -13.18
C ASP A 115 5.79 -5.60 -12.72
N PHE A 116 5.52 -6.21 -11.57
CA PHE A 116 6.25 -7.38 -11.07
C PHE A 116 5.27 -8.52 -10.90
N PHE A 117 5.53 -9.65 -11.54
CA PHE A 117 4.75 -10.87 -11.37
C PHE A 117 5.36 -11.71 -10.25
N PHE A 118 4.66 -11.85 -9.13
CA PHE A 118 5.08 -12.71 -8.01
C PHE A 118 4.25 -13.99 -7.98
N LEU A 119 4.92 -15.15 -8.01
CA LEU A 119 4.30 -16.44 -7.72
C LEU A 119 4.02 -16.56 -6.21
N PRO A 120 2.92 -17.21 -5.77
CA PRO A 120 2.41 -17.18 -4.39
C PRO A 120 3.38 -17.74 -3.34
N ASN A 121 4.35 -18.56 -3.74
CA ASN A 121 5.25 -19.27 -2.84
C ASN A 121 6.47 -18.46 -2.39
N ASN A 122 6.64 -17.21 -2.85
CA ASN A 122 7.84 -16.40 -2.59
C ASN A 122 7.56 -15.08 -1.83
N LEU A 123 6.41 -14.94 -1.17
CA LEU A 123 6.13 -13.75 -0.34
C LEU A 123 7.16 -13.56 0.80
N THR A 124 7.81 -14.63 1.25
CA THR A 124 8.93 -14.63 2.21
C THR A 124 10.26 -14.14 1.64
N GLN A 125 10.38 -13.88 0.33
CA GLN A 125 11.59 -13.32 -0.28
C GLN A 125 11.52 -11.81 -0.51
N ILE A 126 10.39 -11.18 -0.16
CA ILE A 126 10.15 -9.74 -0.34
C ILE A 126 10.10 -9.01 1.02
N LEU A 127 9.97 -9.75 2.12
CA LEU A 127 10.03 -9.25 3.50
C LEU A 127 11.41 -9.48 4.10
#